data_AF-A0A3N5KAN8-F1
#
_entry.id   AF-A0A3N5KAN8-F1
#
_cell.length_a   1.000
_cell.length_b   1.000
_cell.length_c   1.000
_cell.angle_alpha   90.00
_cell.angle_beta   90.00
_cell.angle_gamma   90.00
#
_symmetry.space_group_name_H-M   'P 1'
#
loop_
_entity.id
_entity.type
_entity.pdbx_description
1 polymer ?
#
loop_
_entity_poly.entity_id
_entity_poly.type
_entity_poly.pdbx_seq_one_letter_code
_entity_poly.pdbx_strand_id
1 'polypeptide(L)' 'MSLDLSDPATAGVTPLHRADRDFAVSWVKRYGKGRVFYGMFGHIGGPFQIPAVLQHYLDGIQYALGDLEADDTPKVVKK' A
#
# COMPACT_ATOMS: atom_id res chain seq x y z
N MET A 1 -2.57 2.47 -1.23
CA MET A 1 -3.40 2.49 -0.01
C MET A 1 -2.61 3.21 1.09
N SER A 2 -3.20 4.21 1.76
CA SER A 2 -2.58 4.94 2.88
C SER A 2 -3.27 4.56 4.19
N LEU A 3 -2.58 4.69 5.31
CA LEU A 3 -3.20 4.68 6.64
C LEU A 3 -4.29 5.74 6.70
N ASP A 4 -5.46 5.36 7.21
CA ASP A 4 -6.53 6.31 7.50
C ASP A 4 -6.19 7.04 8.80
N LEU A 5 -6.13 8.36 8.77
CA LEU A 5 -5.88 9.21 9.95
C LEU A 5 -7.15 9.90 10.47
N SER A 6 -8.31 9.60 9.88
CA SER A 6 -9.62 10.06 10.35
C SER A 6 -10.22 9.13 11.41
N ASP A 7 -9.77 7.87 11.47
CA ASP A 7 -10.16 6.90 12.49
C ASP A 7 -9.58 7.28 13.87
N PRO A 8 -10.38 7.29 14.95
CA PRO A 8 -9.89 7.58 16.30
C PRO A 8 -8.70 6.71 16.75
N ALA A 9 -8.60 5.47 16.28
CA ALA A 9 -7.52 4.55 16.61
C ALA A 9 -6.16 4.97 16.04
N THR A 10 -6.14 5.79 14.99
CA THR A 10 -4.94 6.23 14.27
C THR A 10 -4.76 7.75 14.27
N ALA A 11 -5.80 8.51 14.63
CA ALA A 11 -5.79 9.98 14.65
C ALA A 11 -4.79 10.59 15.67
N GLY A 12 -4.39 9.84 16.70
CA GLY A 12 -3.55 10.31 17.81
C GLY A 12 -2.04 10.09 17.67
N VAL A 13 -1.54 9.64 16.51
CA VAL A 13 -0.12 9.31 16.36
C VAL A 13 0.74 10.59 16.32
N THR A 14 1.52 10.82 17.37
CA THR A 14 2.51 11.91 17.45
C THR A 14 3.88 11.39 17.88
N PRO A 15 4.99 11.87 17.30
CA PRO A 15 5.06 12.88 16.23
C PRO A 15 4.71 12.30 14.84
N LEU A 16 4.01 13.10 14.03
CA LEU A 16 3.73 12.76 12.64
C LEU A 16 4.98 13.06 11.79
N HIS A 17 5.72 12.05 11.38
CA HIS A 17 6.98 12.25 10.65
C HIS A 17 6.82 12.68 9.17
N ARG A 18 5.60 12.62 8.62
CA ARG A 18 5.30 13.06 7.25
C ARG A 18 4.29 14.21 7.22
N ALA A 19 4.68 15.32 6.59
CA ALA A 19 3.87 16.53 6.48
C ALA A 19 2.65 16.37 5.55
N ASP A 20 2.75 15.50 4.55
CA ASP A 20 1.69 15.24 3.56
C ASP A 20 0.61 14.26 4.03
N ARG A 21 0.74 13.75 5.27
CA ARG A 21 -0.23 12.85 5.94
C ARG A 21 -0.54 11.57 5.16
N ASP A 22 0.29 11.20 4.19
CA ASP A 22 0.18 9.96 3.44
C ASP A 22 1.12 8.92 4.08
N PHE A 23 0.61 7.77 4.45
CA PHE A 23 1.37 6.72 5.10
C PHE A 23 1.07 5.42 4.38
N ALA A 24 1.77 5.19 3.26
CA ALA A 24 1.48 4.09 2.38
C ALA A 24 1.60 2.73 3.10
N VAL A 25 0.47 2.02 3.22
CA VAL A 25 0.38 0.65 3.72
C VAL A 25 0.61 -0.37 2.61
N SER A 26 0.27 0.02 1.37
CA SER A 26 0.57 -0.74 0.15
C SER A 26 0.65 0.18 -1.06
N TRP A 27 1.56 -0.12 -1.98
CA TRP A 27 1.80 0.66 -3.20
C TRP A 27 2.34 -0.21 -4.34
N VAL A 28 2.23 0.34 -5.55
CA VAL A 28 2.85 -0.19 -6.77
C VAL A 28 3.79 0.86 -7.36
N LYS A 29 4.83 0.42 -8.06
CA LYS A 29 5.81 1.31 -8.69
C LYS A 29 6.53 0.64 -9.85
N ARG A 30 6.80 1.39 -10.92
CA ARG A 30 7.77 1.00 -11.96
C ARG A 30 9.21 1.18 -11.50
N TYR A 31 10.05 0.19 -11.78
CA TYR A 31 11.50 0.29 -11.63
C TYR A 31 12.19 -0.17 -12.91
N GLY A 32 12.66 0.78 -13.71
CA GLY A 32 13.12 0.51 -15.07
C GLY A 32 11.99 -0.13 -15.89
N LYS A 33 12.24 -1.33 -16.44
CA LYS A 33 11.22 -2.12 -17.16
C LYS A 33 10.38 -3.02 -16.23
N GLY A 34 10.77 -3.15 -14.97
CA GLY A 34 10.11 -3.99 -13.99
C GLY A 34 8.97 -3.28 -13.25
N ARG A 35 8.17 -4.08 -12.54
CA ARG A 35 7.05 -3.65 -11.70
C ARG A 35 7.29 -4.14 -10.27
N VAL A 36 7.02 -3.28 -9.30
CA VAL A 36 7.19 -3.57 -7.87
C VAL A 36 5.84 -3.41 -7.19
N PHE A 37 5.43 -4.44 -6.45
CA PHE A 37 4.33 -4.39 -5.51
C PHE A 37 4.87 -4.48 -4.09
N TYR A 38 4.33 -3.66 -3.19
CA TYR A 38 4.62 -3.68 -1.76
C TYR A 38 3.32 -3.70 -0.96
N GLY A 39 3.27 -4.53 0.08
CA GLY A 39 2.19 -4.56 1.08
C GLY A 39 2.74 -4.94 2.45
N MET A 40 2.25 -4.29 3.51
CA MET A 40 2.78 -4.45 4.88
C MET A 40 2.04 -5.51 5.72
N PHE A 41 1.03 -6.20 5.16
CA PHE A 41 0.17 -7.12 5.92
C PHE A 41 0.84 -8.48 6.17
N GLY A 42 1.49 -8.69 7.31
CA GLY A 42 2.05 -10.01 7.61
C GLY A 42 2.66 -10.22 8.99
N HIS A 43 2.77 -9.17 9.81
CA HIS A 43 3.33 -9.29 11.16
C HIS A 43 2.41 -10.06 12.12
N ILE A 44 1.10 -9.93 11.96
CA ILE A 44 0.08 -10.63 12.77
C ILE A 44 -0.46 -11.84 12.00
N GLY A 45 -0.93 -12.88 12.69
CA GLY A 45 -1.35 -14.14 12.03
C GLY A 45 -2.68 -14.10 11.26
N GLY A 46 -3.57 -13.17 11.59
CA GLY A 46 -4.92 -13.08 11.02
C GLY A 46 -5.08 -12.62 9.56
N PRO A 47 -4.24 -11.74 8.98
CA PRO A 47 -4.46 -11.18 7.64
C PRO A 47 -4.54 -12.23 6.53
N PHE A 48 -3.80 -13.34 6.63
CA PHE A 48 -3.86 -14.42 5.64
C PHE A 48 -5.14 -15.27 5.72
N GLN A 49 -6.05 -14.96 6.64
CA GLN A 49 -7.39 -15.56 6.72
C GLN A 49 -8.48 -14.63 6.17
N ILE A 50 -8.14 -13.38 5.83
CA ILE A 50 -9.08 -12.39 5.33
C ILE A 50 -9.10 -12.46 3.80
N PRO A 51 -10.23 -12.84 3.15
CA PRO A 51 -10.29 -13.02 1.70
C PRO A 51 -9.85 -11.78 0.91
N ALA A 52 -10.21 -10.58 1.39
CA ALA A 52 -9.82 -9.32 0.76
C ALA A 52 -8.30 -9.08 0.78
N VAL A 53 -7.60 -9.51 1.85
CA VAL A 53 -6.14 -9.38 1.95
C VAL A 53 -5.46 -10.38 1.01
N LEU A 54 -5.99 -11.61 0.93
CA LEU A 54 -5.49 -12.61 -0.02
C LEU A 54 -5.67 -12.16 -1.48
N GLN A 55 -6.83 -11.59 -1.81
CA GLN A 55 -7.06 -11.01 -3.14
C GLN A 55 -6.09 -9.87 -3.43
N HIS A 56 -5.89 -8.97 -2.47
CA HIS A 56 -4.93 -7.86 -2.61
C HIS A 56 -3.49 -8.36 -2.90
N TYR A 57 -3.07 -9.44 -2.25
CA TYR A 57 -1.78 -10.08 -2.54
C TYR A 57 -1.75 -10.73 -3.93
N LEU A 58 -2.82 -11.41 -4.34
CA LEU A 58 -2.92 -12.00 -5.67
C LEU A 58 -2.83 -10.91 -6.75
N ASP A 59 -3.60 -9.84 -6.62
CA ASP A 59 -3.59 -8.70 -7.54
C ASP A 59 -2.21 -8.04 -7.60
N GLY A 60 -1.56 -7.88 -6.45
CA GLY A 60 -0.20 -7.34 -6.37
C GLY A 60 0.85 -8.21 -7.07
N ILE A 61 0.73 -9.54 -6.93
CA ILE A 61 1.59 -10.51 -7.63
C ILE A 61 1.34 -10.45 -9.14
N GLN A 62 0.07 -10.45 -9.56
CA GLN A 62 -0.31 -10.32 -10.98
C GLN A 62 0.17 -8.99 -11.58
N TYR A 63 0.09 -7.89 -10.83
CA TYR A 63 0.68 -6.62 -11.25
C TYR A 63 2.19 -6.75 -11.43
N ALA A 64 2.91 -7.35 -10.48
CA ALA A 64 4.36 -7.52 -10.57
C ALA A 64 4.78 -8.37 -11.79
N LEU A 65 3.99 -9.38 -12.14
CA LEU A 65 4.17 -10.22 -13.33
C LEU A 65 3.74 -9.53 -14.64
N GLY A 66 2.89 -8.51 -14.54
CA GLY A 66 2.34 -7.79 -15.70
C GLY A 66 1.02 -8.35 -16.22
N ASP A 67 0.41 -9.29 -15.51
CA ASP A 67 -0.88 -9.91 -15.83
C ASP A 67 -2.07 -9.00 -15.51
N LEU A 68 -1.86 -8.01 -14.64
CA LEU A 68 -2.86 -7.02 -14.24
C LEU A 68 -2.44 -5.61 -14.65
N GLU A 69 -3.32 -4.92 -15.37
CA GLU A 69 -3.18 -3.48 -15.67
C GLU A 69 -3.53 -2.66 -14.43
N ALA A 70 -2.70 -1.67 -14.10
CA ALA A 70 -2.92 -0.75 -12.99
C ALA A 70 -2.31 0.61 -13.33
N ASP A 71 -2.92 1.68 -12.83
CA ASP A 71 -2.29 3.00 -12.83
C ASP A 71 -1.17 3.03 -11.78
N ASP A 72 0.07 3.00 -12.27
CA ASP A 72 1.28 3.06 -11.45
C ASP A 72 2.00 4.40 -11.56
N THR A 73 1.29 5.45 -12.00
CA THR A 73 1.77 6.82 -12.02
C THR A 73 2.04 7.29 -10.58
N PRO A 74 3.26 7.76 -10.25
CA PRO A 74 3.56 8.25 -8.91
C PRO A 74 2.65 9.41 -8.51
N LYS A 75 2.15 9.38 -7.27
CA LYS A 75 1.44 10.53 -6.71
C LYS A 75 2.40 11.69 -6.51
N VAL A 76 2.05 12.86 -7.05
CA VAL A 76 2.80 14.09 -6.83
C VAL A 76 2.50 14.59 -5.42
N VAL A 77 3.49 14.51 -4.54
CA VAL A 77 3.44 15.17 -3.23
C VAL A 77 4.04 16.57 -3.38
N LYS A 78 3.26 17.60 -3.07
CA LYS A 78 3.78 18.97 -2.94
C LYS A 78 4.62 19.02 -1.66
N LYS A 79 5.90 19.36 -1.80
CA LYS A 79 6.83 19.58 -0.68
C LYS A 79 6.44 20.80 0.14
#